data_AF-A0A942KDE7-F1
#
_entry.id   AF-A0A942KDE7-F1
#
_cell.length_a   1.000
_cell.length_b   1.000
_cell.length_c   1.000
_cell.angle_alpha   90.00
_cell.angle_beta   90.00
_cell.angle_gamma   90.00
#
_symmetry.space_group_name_H-M   'P 1'
#
loop_
_entity.id
_entity.type
_entity.pdbx_description
1 polymer ?
#
loop_
_entity_poly.entity_id
_entity_poly.type
_entity_poly.pdbx_seq_one_letter_code
_entity_poly.pdbx_strand_id
1 'polypeptide(L)'
;MNLIRWTILLGALLLGAALACDHPYFPIREGASWSYQTSSPGFAPYTYQQSLHSVSTERFTMVSVFDDFTQEITWSCSESGLTATEYGSSAPGFAFETLSVSGVTMPPAGEWRAGTEWENSFEVQGSMTQEGVAVALSGSITTKNRIVAQEQVTVAAGSFTAYKVESQSAMRLTSNVMGMMIPMNFDSISWAWYVEGVGLVRSEAEGSVTELTAYNIP
;
A
#
# COMPACT_ATOMS: atom_id res chain seq x y z
N MET A 1 -23.31 -36.26 57.06
CA MET A 1 -22.66 -36.85 55.86
C MET A 1 -22.80 -35.85 54.72
N ASN A 2 -21.80 -35.00 54.54
CA ASN A 2 -21.79 -33.91 53.56
C ASN A 2 -21.13 -34.38 52.26
N LEU A 3 -21.87 -34.36 51.15
CA LEU A 3 -21.34 -34.60 49.81
C LEU A 3 -21.01 -33.25 49.17
N ILE A 4 -19.70 -33.02 48.99
CA ILE A 4 -19.11 -31.83 48.37
C ILE A 4 -19.27 -31.97 46.85
N ARG A 5 -20.01 -31.04 46.24
CA ARG A 5 -20.09 -30.87 44.78
C ARG A 5 -18.80 -30.18 44.29
N TRP A 6 -18.08 -30.85 43.40
CA TRP A 6 -16.97 -30.25 42.65
C TRP A 6 -17.51 -29.60 41.38
N THR A 7 -17.43 -28.28 41.30
CA THR A 7 -17.72 -27.53 40.07
C THR A 7 -16.38 -27.28 39.38
N ILE A 8 -16.14 -27.96 38.25
CA ILE A 8 -15.01 -27.69 37.37
C ILE A 8 -15.36 -26.43 36.55
N LEU A 9 -14.67 -25.33 36.80
CA LEU A 9 -14.68 -24.13 35.95
C LEU A 9 -13.77 -24.40 34.74
N LEU A 10 -14.36 -24.66 33.57
CA LEU A 10 -13.65 -24.51 32.30
C LEU A 10 -13.38 -23.01 32.08
N GLY A 11 -12.14 -22.59 32.25
CA GLY A 11 -11.67 -21.29 31.79
C GLY A 11 -11.62 -21.29 30.27
N ALA A 12 -12.55 -20.58 29.62
CA ALA A 12 -12.44 -20.26 28.21
C ALA A 12 -11.29 -19.27 28.02
N LEU A 13 -10.17 -19.74 27.48
CA LEU A 13 -9.18 -18.87 26.86
C LEU A 13 -9.85 -18.21 25.66
N LEU A 14 -10.21 -16.94 25.81
CA LEU A 14 -10.48 -16.05 24.69
C LEU A 14 -9.13 -15.84 23.97
N LEU A 15 -8.80 -16.74 23.06
CA LEU A 15 -7.89 -16.44 21.96
C LEU A 15 -8.57 -15.31 21.18
N GLY A 16 -8.19 -14.06 21.48
CA GLY A 16 -8.55 -12.95 20.63
C GLY A 16 -8.06 -13.29 19.23
N ALA A 17 -9.00 -13.47 18.31
CA ALA A 17 -8.64 -13.57 16.90
C ALA A 17 -7.79 -12.34 16.59
N ALA A 18 -6.52 -12.54 16.25
CA ALA A 18 -5.73 -11.48 15.67
C ALA A 18 -6.55 -10.94 14.49
N LEU A 19 -6.89 -9.65 14.54
CA LEU A 19 -7.63 -9.01 13.46
C LEU A 19 -6.78 -9.21 12.20
N ALA A 20 -7.30 -9.85 11.14
CA ALA A 20 -6.49 -10.16 9.96
C ALA A 20 -5.91 -8.89 9.28
N CYS A 21 -6.46 -7.71 9.60
CA CYS A 21 -5.93 -6.44 9.18
C CYS A 21 -4.80 -5.87 10.06
N ASP A 22 -4.52 -6.37 11.27
CA ASP A 22 -3.45 -5.78 12.08
C ASP A 22 -2.08 -6.16 11.52
N HIS A 23 -1.35 -5.17 11.01
CA HIS A 23 -0.03 -5.36 10.40
C HIS A 23 0.98 -4.40 11.05
N PRO A 24 2.07 -4.89 11.65
CA PRO A 24 3.01 -4.05 12.40
C PRO A 24 3.69 -2.99 11.51
N TYR A 25 3.90 -3.30 10.23
CA TYR A 25 4.50 -2.37 9.26
C TYR A 25 3.44 -1.59 8.45
N PHE A 26 2.16 -1.74 8.79
CA PHE A 26 1.09 -0.87 8.31
C PHE A 26 -0.05 -0.87 9.35
N PRO A 27 0.09 -0.12 10.46
CA PRO A 27 -0.82 -0.24 11.60
C PRO A 27 -2.25 0.16 11.23
N ILE A 28 -3.13 -0.83 11.08
CA ILE A 28 -4.53 -0.61 10.66
C ILE A 28 -5.41 -0.45 11.88
N ARG A 29 -5.62 0.81 12.28
CA ARG A 29 -6.44 1.19 13.43
C ARG A 29 -7.34 2.36 13.05
N GLU A 30 -8.56 2.37 13.56
CA GLU A 30 -9.46 3.51 13.40
C GLU A 30 -8.82 4.76 14.02
N GLY A 31 -8.83 5.88 13.30
CA GLY A 31 -8.16 7.11 13.72
C GLY A 31 -6.64 7.16 13.46
N ALA A 32 -6.07 6.11 12.83
CA ALA A 32 -4.71 6.18 12.33
C ALA A 32 -4.59 7.22 11.19
N SER A 33 -3.56 8.05 11.25
CA SER A 33 -3.27 9.02 10.20
C SER A 33 -1.79 9.30 10.01
N TRP A 34 -1.43 9.73 8.80
CA TRP A 34 -0.08 10.08 8.38
C TRP A 34 -0.11 11.33 7.53
N SER A 35 0.89 12.19 7.70
CA SER A 35 1.10 13.37 6.87
C SER A 35 2.43 13.23 6.16
N TYR A 36 2.44 13.39 4.84
CA TYR A 36 3.62 13.27 4.02
C TYR A 36 3.94 14.56 3.28
N GLN A 37 5.22 14.73 2.98
CA GLN A 37 5.70 15.72 2.02
C GLN A 37 6.38 14.99 0.87
N THR A 38 6.04 15.34 -0.36
CA THR A 38 6.69 14.83 -1.57
C THR A 38 7.46 15.96 -2.24
N SER A 39 8.67 15.64 -2.69
CA SER A 39 9.51 16.51 -3.52
C SER A 39 9.90 15.76 -4.79
N SER A 40 9.78 16.42 -5.94
CA SER A 40 10.06 15.85 -7.25
C SER A 40 10.84 16.85 -8.12
N PRO A 41 11.81 16.40 -8.94
CA PRO A 41 12.56 17.29 -9.81
C PRO A 41 11.64 18.07 -10.76
N GLY A 42 11.77 19.40 -10.80
CA GLY A 42 10.99 20.26 -11.69
C GLY A 42 9.58 20.61 -11.21
N PHE A 43 9.16 20.12 -10.03
CA PHE A 43 7.85 20.42 -9.45
C PHE A 43 8.01 21.07 -8.06
N ALA A 44 7.03 21.89 -7.67
CA ALA A 44 6.96 22.38 -6.30
C ALA A 44 6.66 21.21 -5.35
N PRO A 45 7.29 21.16 -4.15
CA PRO A 45 6.91 20.18 -3.15
C PRO A 45 5.43 20.32 -2.76
N TYR A 46 4.77 19.21 -2.48
CA TYR A 46 3.38 19.19 -2.01
C TYR A 46 3.26 18.27 -0.79
N THR A 47 2.17 18.44 -0.05
CA THR A 47 1.85 17.59 1.10
C THR A 47 0.52 16.90 0.89
N TYR A 48 0.35 15.75 1.55
CA TYR A 48 -0.94 15.07 1.58
C TYR A 48 -1.09 14.33 2.90
N GLN A 49 -2.34 14.09 3.30
CA GLN A 49 -2.67 13.30 4.49
C GLN A 49 -3.28 11.97 4.10
N GLN A 50 -2.93 10.92 4.82
CA GLN A 50 -3.57 9.62 4.73
C GLN A 50 -4.28 9.28 6.03
N SER A 51 -5.48 8.72 5.94
CA SER A 51 -6.23 8.18 7.07
C SER A 51 -6.87 6.85 6.70
N LEU A 52 -7.19 6.05 7.72
CA LEU A 52 -7.95 4.81 7.54
C LEU A 52 -9.40 5.02 7.96
N HIS A 53 -10.31 4.49 7.13
CA HIS A 53 -11.74 4.51 7.33
C HIS A 53 -12.31 3.12 7.17
N SER A 54 -13.51 2.89 7.73
CA SER A 54 -14.26 1.64 7.55
C SER A 54 -13.44 0.41 7.95
N VAL A 55 -12.60 0.53 8.98
CA VAL A 55 -11.71 -0.53 9.43
C VAL A 55 -12.52 -1.69 10.02
N SER A 56 -12.27 -2.88 9.52
CA SER A 56 -12.86 -4.14 10.00
C SER A 56 -11.80 -5.24 10.05
N THR A 57 -12.20 -6.48 10.34
CA THR A 57 -11.29 -7.64 10.33
C THR A 57 -10.83 -8.03 8.93
N GLU A 58 -11.60 -7.70 7.89
CA GLU A 58 -11.43 -8.23 6.54
C GLU A 58 -11.05 -7.16 5.51
N ARG A 59 -11.28 -5.89 5.84
CA ARG A 59 -11.09 -4.76 4.93
C ARG A 59 -10.97 -3.43 5.66
N PHE A 60 -10.38 -2.47 4.98
CA PHE A 60 -10.37 -1.06 5.34
C PHE A 60 -10.30 -0.21 4.06
N THR A 61 -10.55 1.09 4.18
CA THR A 61 -10.36 2.06 3.10
C THR A 61 -9.28 3.04 3.52
N MET A 62 -8.25 3.18 2.69
CA MET A 62 -7.23 4.21 2.85
C MET A 62 -7.66 5.44 2.05
N VAL A 63 -7.78 6.57 2.74
CA VAL A 63 -8.16 7.86 2.13
C VAL A 63 -6.93 8.75 2.12
N SER A 64 -6.54 9.23 0.94
CA SER A 64 -5.43 10.17 0.74
C SER A 64 -5.98 11.51 0.27
N VAL A 65 -5.78 12.58 1.04
CA VAL A 65 -6.28 13.92 0.75
C VAL A 65 -5.11 14.80 0.32
N PHE A 66 -5.18 15.27 -0.93
CA PHE A 66 -4.28 16.24 -1.55
C PHE A 66 -4.99 17.61 -1.62
N ASP A 67 -4.28 18.66 -2.05
CA ASP A 67 -4.83 20.01 -2.12
C ASP A 67 -6.01 20.13 -3.10
N ASP A 68 -5.99 19.36 -4.19
CA ASP A 68 -6.90 19.46 -5.33
C ASP A 68 -7.78 18.21 -5.55
N PHE A 69 -7.43 17.08 -4.96
CA PHE A 69 -8.22 15.85 -5.05
C PHE A 69 -8.11 14.95 -3.82
N THR A 70 -9.08 14.03 -3.70
CA THR A 70 -9.05 12.94 -2.72
C THR A 70 -9.00 11.62 -3.47
N GLN A 71 -8.15 10.71 -3.02
CA GLN A 71 -8.08 9.34 -3.50
C GLN A 71 -8.51 8.39 -2.39
N GLU A 72 -9.34 7.41 -2.74
CA GLU A 72 -9.72 6.32 -1.84
C GLU A 72 -9.28 5.01 -2.45
N ILE A 73 -8.67 4.14 -1.65
CA ILE A 73 -8.28 2.79 -2.07
C ILE A 73 -8.84 1.82 -1.04
N THR A 74 -9.62 0.86 -1.49
CA THR A 74 -10.06 -0.24 -0.63
C THR A 74 -8.97 -1.30 -0.53
N TRP A 75 -8.82 -1.87 0.66
CA TRP A 75 -7.88 -2.93 0.95
C TRP A 75 -8.63 -4.13 1.54
N SER A 76 -8.21 -5.32 1.15
CA SER A 76 -8.62 -6.58 1.78
C SER A 76 -7.50 -7.13 2.67
N CYS A 77 -7.91 -7.82 3.71
CA CYS A 77 -7.05 -8.44 4.70
C CYS A 77 -7.30 -9.95 4.69
N SER A 78 -6.23 -10.72 4.69
CA SER A 78 -6.28 -12.18 4.66
C SER A 78 -5.08 -12.76 5.38
N GLU A 79 -5.07 -14.08 5.58
CA GLU A 79 -3.89 -14.77 6.13
C GLU A 79 -2.66 -14.64 5.22
N SER A 80 -2.84 -14.41 3.91
CA SER A 80 -1.75 -14.13 2.98
C SER A 80 -1.21 -12.69 3.07
N GLY A 81 -1.83 -11.83 3.86
CA GLY A 81 -1.42 -10.43 4.06
C GLY A 81 -2.45 -9.43 3.56
N LEU A 82 -1.97 -8.23 3.25
CA LEU A 82 -2.80 -7.08 2.85
C LEU A 82 -2.75 -6.91 1.33
N THR A 83 -3.91 -6.66 0.72
CA THR A 83 -4.04 -6.46 -0.72
C THR A 83 -4.84 -5.20 -1.01
N ALA A 84 -4.23 -4.24 -1.71
CA ALA A 84 -4.98 -3.14 -2.31
C ALA A 84 -5.87 -3.71 -3.43
N THR A 85 -7.17 -3.41 -3.42
CA THR A 85 -8.11 -3.94 -4.41
C THR A 85 -8.10 -3.16 -5.72
N GLU A 86 -7.41 -2.02 -5.74
CA GLU A 86 -7.37 -1.09 -6.87
C GLU A 86 -5.95 -0.57 -7.06
N TYR A 87 -5.57 -0.38 -8.33
CA TYR A 87 -4.36 0.34 -8.70
C TYR A 87 -4.57 1.84 -8.44
N GLY A 88 -4.09 2.31 -7.29
CA GLY A 88 -4.22 3.69 -6.80
C GLY A 88 -3.41 4.75 -7.56
N SER A 89 -3.50 4.82 -8.88
CA SER A 89 -2.84 5.87 -9.66
C SER A 89 -3.52 7.22 -9.43
N SER A 90 -2.73 8.21 -9.01
CA SER A 90 -3.11 9.63 -8.97
C SER A 90 -2.49 10.45 -10.10
N ALA A 91 -1.80 9.80 -11.05
CA ALA A 91 -1.10 10.49 -12.13
C ALA A 91 -2.10 11.29 -12.99
N PRO A 92 -1.95 12.63 -13.10
CA PRO A 92 -2.84 13.45 -13.92
C PRO A 92 -2.90 12.94 -15.35
N GLY A 93 -4.13 12.79 -15.86
CA GLY A 93 -4.36 12.30 -17.22
C GLY A 93 -4.41 10.79 -17.37
N PHE A 94 -4.15 10.00 -16.32
CA PHE A 94 -4.40 8.56 -16.30
C PHE A 94 -5.63 8.24 -15.43
N ALA A 95 -6.59 7.51 -16.02
CA ALA A 95 -7.72 6.95 -15.29
C ALA A 95 -7.76 5.45 -15.56
N PHE A 96 -7.39 4.65 -14.56
CA PHE A 96 -7.45 3.19 -14.61
C PHE A 96 -8.59 2.66 -13.74
N GLU A 97 -9.35 1.73 -14.29
CA GLU A 97 -10.20 0.80 -13.58
C GLU A 97 -9.43 -0.50 -13.40
N THR A 98 -9.46 -1.04 -12.17
CA THR A 98 -8.85 -2.34 -11.88
C THR A 98 -9.87 -3.44 -12.16
N LEU A 99 -9.53 -4.34 -13.08
CA LEU A 99 -10.36 -5.48 -13.47
C LEU A 99 -10.14 -6.68 -12.56
N SER A 100 -8.90 -6.93 -12.18
CA SER A 100 -8.56 -8.00 -11.25
C SER A 100 -7.24 -7.70 -10.54
N VAL A 101 -7.08 -8.34 -9.39
CA VAL A 101 -5.87 -8.28 -8.56
C VAL A 101 -5.42 -9.70 -8.26
N SER A 102 -4.11 -9.93 -8.30
CA SER A 102 -3.48 -11.17 -7.86
C SER A 102 -2.26 -10.88 -7.01
N GLY A 103 -1.92 -11.78 -6.09
CA GLY A 103 -0.84 -11.59 -5.14
C GLY A 103 -1.24 -10.68 -3.97
N VAL A 104 -0.25 -10.16 -3.26
CA VAL A 104 -0.44 -9.35 -2.04
C VAL A 104 0.41 -8.09 -2.10
N THR A 105 -0.13 -6.97 -1.64
CA THR A 105 0.62 -5.72 -1.58
C THR A 105 1.63 -5.75 -0.43
N MET A 106 1.25 -6.34 0.72
CA MET A 106 2.13 -6.59 1.85
C MET A 106 1.97 -8.03 2.33
N PRO A 107 3.05 -8.82 2.41
CA PRO A 107 2.99 -10.18 2.92
C PRO A 107 2.72 -10.19 4.43
N PRO A 108 2.40 -11.35 5.03
CA PRO A 108 2.11 -11.43 6.46
C PRO A 108 3.28 -10.95 7.29
N ALA A 109 2.99 -10.35 8.45
CA ALA A 109 4.00 -9.79 9.36
C ALA A 109 5.15 -10.74 9.68
N GLY A 110 4.85 -12.04 9.89
CA GLY A 110 5.85 -13.07 10.20
C GLY A 110 6.87 -13.35 9.09
N GLU A 111 6.64 -12.85 7.89
CA GLU A 111 7.54 -12.99 6.74
C GLU A 111 8.47 -11.78 6.57
N TRP A 112 8.29 -10.70 7.32
CA TRP A 112 9.11 -9.49 7.19
C TRP A 112 10.53 -9.70 7.73
N ARG A 113 11.46 -9.97 6.82
CA ARG A 113 12.90 -10.10 7.04
C ARG A 113 13.64 -9.85 5.74
N ALA A 114 14.92 -9.47 5.82
CA ALA A 114 15.75 -9.29 4.65
C ALA A 114 15.80 -10.56 3.78
N GLY A 115 15.66 -10.38 2.47
CA GLY A 115 15.60 -11.45 1.47
C GLY A 115 14.19 -11.97 1.17
N THR A 116 13.16 -11.57 1.92
CA THR A 116 11.77 -11.92 1.58
C THR A 116 11.37 -11.22 0.28
N GLU A 117 10.74 -11.98 -0.62
CA GLU A 117 10.29 -11.54 -1.94
C GLU A 117 8.80 -11.89 -2.11
N TRP A 118 8.06 -11.01 -2.76
CA TRP A 118 6.65 -11.22 -3.11
C TRP A 118 6.28 -10.42 -4.36
N GLU A 119 5.12 -10.70 -4.93
CA GLU A 119 4.59 -9.90 -6.03
C GLU A 119 3.10 -9.62 -5.88
N ASN A 120 2.67 -8.57 -6.56
CA ASN A 120 1.28 -8.28 -6.83
C ASN A 120 1.11 -7.84 -8.28
N SER A 121 -0.06 -8.10 -8.85
CA SER A 121 -0.40 -7.71 -10.20
C SER A 121 -1.82 -7.19 -10.28
N PHE A 122 -2.01 -6.16 -11.09
CA PHE A 122 -3.30 -5.58 -11.43
C PHE A 122 -3.53 -5.76 -12.93
N GLU A 123 -4.68 -6.31 -13.30
CA GLU A 123 -5.20 -6.13 -14.65
C GLU A 123 -6.01 -4.85 -14.67
N VAL A 124 -5.71 -3.96 -15.60
CA VAL A 124 -6.31 -2.63 -15.68
C VAL A 124 -6.86 -2.35 -17.08
N GLN A 125 -7.90 -1.53 -17.13
CA GLN A 125 -8.34 -0.85 -18.32
C GLN A 125 -8.53 0.63 -18.01
N GLY A 126 -8.40 1.50 -19.00
CA GLY A 126 -8.44 2.91 -18.71
C GLY A 126 -8.23 3.78 -19.92
N SER A 127 -7.90 5.04 -19.64
CA SER A 127 -7.50 5.98 -20.67
C SER A 127 -6.37 6.88 -20.20
N MET A 128 -5.58 7.33 -21.16
CA MET A 128 -4.61 8.40 -20.97
C MET A 128 -4.98 9.57 -21.88
N THR A 129 -4.93 10.80 -21.37
CA THR A 129 -5.08 11.99 -22.21
C THR A 129 -3.72 12.44 -22.73
N GLN A 130 -3.54 12.41 -24.05
CA GLN A 130 -2.34 12.91 -24.72
C GLN A 130 -2.73 13.99 -25.73
N GLU A 131 -2.18 15.20 -25.58
CA GLU A 131 -2.48 16.36 -26.45
C GLU A 131 -4.00 16.66 -26.59
N GLY A 132 -4.78 16.39 -25.53
CA GLY A 132 -6.24 16.59 -25.51
C GLY A 132 -7.05 15.44 -26.14
N VAL A 133 -6.39 14.38 -26.61
CA VAL A 133 -7.04 13.17 -27.12
C VAL A 133 -6.98 12.08 -26.06
N ALA A 134 -8.15 11.53 -25.69
CA ALA A 134 -8.23 10.37 -24.82
C ALA A 134 -7.88 9.10 -25.61
N VAL A 135 -6.87 8.38 -25.13
CA VAL A 135 -6.37 7.15 -25.70
C VAL A 135 -6.72 6.00 -24.76
N ALA A 136 -7.49 5.03 -25.24
CA ALA A 136 -7.84 3.86 -24.46
C ALA A 136 -6.60 2.98 -24.22
N LEU A 137 -6.48 2.46 -23.00
CA LEU A 137 -5.39 1.61 -22.53
C LEU A 137 -5.97 0.36 -21.85
N SER A 138 -5.34 -0.78 -22.05
CA SER A 138 -5.58 -1.97 -21.23
C SER A 138 -4.31 -2.80 -21.12
N GLY A 139 -4.21 -3.58 -20.04
CA GLY A 139 -3.08 -4.48 -19.83
C GLY A 139 -2.81 -4.69 -18.36
N SER A 140 -1.57 -5.02 -18.03
CA SER A 140 -1.19 -5.42 -16.68
C SER A 140 -0.13 -4.52 -16.06
N ILE A 141 -0.15 -4.46 -14.74
CA ILE A 141 0.84 -3.78 -13.92
C ILE A 141 1.28 -4.78 -12.86
N THR A 142 2.51 -5.27 -12.97
CA THR A 142 3.08 -6.24 -12.04
C THR A 142 4.20 -5.59 -11.25
N THR A 143 4.18 -5.73 -9.93
CA THR A 143 5.21 -5.22 -9.04
C THR A 143 5.84 -6.38 -8.28
N LYS A 144 7.16 -6.53 -8.42
CA LYS A 144 7.97 -7.46 -7.65
C LYS A 144 8.67 -6.73 -6.54
N ASN A 145 8.54 -7.23 -5.33
CA ASN A 145 9.03 -6.58 -4.12
C ASN A 145 10.06 -7.45 -3.42
N ARG A 146 11.03 -6.81 -2.77
CA ARG A 146 12.04 -7.48 -1.95
C ARG A 146 12.45 -6.62 -0.76
N ILE A 147 12.46 -7.18 0.45
CA ILE A 147 13.14 -6.53 1.58
C ILE A 147 14.64 -6.70 1.40
N VAL A 148 15.36 -5.61 1.15
CA VAL A 148 16.81 -5.67 0.88
C VAL A 148 17.66 -5.54 2.13
N ALA A 149 17.19 -4.80 3.13
CA ALA A 149 17.95 -4.47 4.33
C ALA A 149 17.04 -3.91 5.43
N GLN A 150 17.62 -3.74 6.62
CA GLN A 150 17.09 -2.91 7.68
C GLN A 150 18.12 -1.82 7.99
N GLU A 151 17.71 -0.56 7.99
CA GLU A 151 18.61 0.58 8.15
C GLU A 151 17.97 1.72 8.95
N GLN A 152 18.81 2.64 9.43
CA GLN A 152 18.34 3.83 10.12
C GLN A 152 17.92 4.90 9.08
N VAL A 153 16.72 5.45 9.25
CA VAL A 153 16.17 6.53 8.41
C VAL A 153 15.75 7.68 9.31
N THR A 154 16.12 8.90 8.94
CA THR A 154 15.72 10.13 9.62
C THR A 154 14.84 10.95 8.70
N VAL A 155 13.64 11.28 9.18
CA VAL A 155 12.65 12.15 8.52
C VAL A 155 12.17 13.20 9.53
N ALA A 156 11.32 14.13 9.10
CA ALA A 156 10.79 15.17 10.00
C ALA A 156 10.00 14.61 11.19
N ALA A 157 9.31 13.47 11.01
CA ALA A 157 8.59 12.79 12.09
C ALA A 157 9.50 12.06 13.11
N GLY A 158 10.80 11.91 12.84
CA GLY A 158 11.73 11.25 13.77
C GLY A 158 12.83 10.44 13.09
N SER A 159 13.60 9.71 13.90
CA SER A 159 14.59 8.74 13.43
C SER A 159 14.16 7.33 13.79
N PHE A 160 14.18 6.43 12.81
CA PHE A 160 13.62 5.10 12.92
C PHE A 160 14.58 4.05 12.40
N THR A 161 14.40 2.82 12.84
CA THR A 161 14.98 1.66 12.16
C THR A 161 13.90 1.07 11.26
N ALA A 162 14.15 1.00 9.95
CA ALA A 162 13.15 0.65 8.96
C ALA A 162 13.60 -0.52 8.08
N TYR A 163 12.66 -1.35 7.65
CA TYR A 163 12.88 -2.27 6.54
C TYR A 163 12.83 -1.50 5.23
N LYS A 164 13.89 -1.64 4.43
CA LYS A 164 13.96 -1.11 3.08
C LYS A 164 13.46 -2.15 2.10
N VAL A 165 12.41 -1.81 1.37
CA VAL A 165 11.80 -2.61 0.30
C VAL A 165 12.20 -2.01 -1.03
N GLU A 166 12.74 -2.83 -1.93
CA GLU A 166 12.87 -2.53 -3.36
C GLU A 166 11.62 -3.03 -4.07
N SER A 167 11.09 -2.22 -4.99
CA SER A 167 9.94 -2.58 -5.82
C SER A 167 10.29 -2.34 -7.29
N GLN A 168 10.22 -3.40 -8.10
CA GLN A 168 10.38 -3.35 -9.55
C GLN A 168 9.00 -3.47 -10.18
N SER A 169 8.51 -2.39 -10.78
CA SER A 169 7.19 -2.35 -11.41
C SER A 169 7.31 -2.42 -12.93
N ALA A 170 6.57 -3.34 -13.53
CA ALA A 170 6.47 -3.55 -14.97
C ALA A 170 5.03 -3.29 -15.41
N MET A 171 4.84 -2.21 -16.16
CA MET A 171 3.57 -1.88 -16.82
C MET A 171 3.64 -2.38 -18.26
N ARG A 172 2.66 -3.20 -18.65
CA ARG A 172 2.54 -3.77 -19.99
C ARG A 172 1.17 -3.43 -20.53
N LEU A 173 1.05 -2.21 -21.05
CA LEU A 173 -0.19 -1.66 -21.57
C LEU A 173 -0.24 -1.76 -23.09
N THR A 174 -1.44 -1.79 -23.63
CA THR A 174 -1.69 -1.69 -25.07
C THR A 174 -2.71 -0.62 -25.34
N SER A 175 -2.48 0.16 -26.39
CA SER A 175 -3.42 1.14 -26.91
C SER A 175 -3.96 0.71 -28.26
N ASN A 176 -5.23 1.01 -28.54
CA ASN A 176 -5.79 0.91 -29.89
C ASN A 176 -5.93 2.31 -30.50
N VAL A 177 -5.10 2.60 -31.49
CA VAL A 177 -5.14 3.86 -32.24
C VAL A 177 -5.45 3.53 -33.70
N MET A 178 -6.61 3.96 -34.19
CA MET A 178 -7.04 3.75 -35.58
C MET A 178 -7.03 2.27 -36.02
N GLY A 179 -7.35 1.34 -35.11
CA GLY A 179 -7.37 -0.10 -35.38
C GLY A 179 -6.00 -0.79 -35.27
N MET A 180 -4.94 -0.04 -34.95
CA MET A 180 -3.61 -0.61 -34.68
C MET A 180 -3.38 -0.74 -33.18
N MET A 181 -2.92 -1.92 -32.75
CA MET A 181 -2.52 -2.17 -31.37
C MET A 181 -1.07 -1.73 -31.16
N ILE A 182 -0.85 -0.75 -30.29
CA ILE A 182 0.46 -0.18 -29.99
C ILE A 182 0.83 -0.58 -28.55
N PRO A 183 1.91 -1.35 -28.34
CA PRO A 183 2.37 -1.67 -27.00
C PRO A 183 3.02 -0.45 -26.33
N MET A 184 2.70 -0.26 -25.06
CA MET A 184 3.21 0.80 -24.19
C MET A 184 3.76 0.16 -22.93
N ASN A 185 5.07 -0.04 -22.89
CA ASN A 185 5.75 -0.70 -21.79
C ASN A 185 6.55 0.31 -20.99
N PHE A 186 6.36 0.29 -19.66
CA PHE A 186 7.10 1.13 -18.73
C PHE A 186 7.64 0.25 -17.61
N ASP A 187 8.91 0.43 -17.27
CA ASP A 187 9.54 -0.23 -16.15
C ASP A 187 10.06 0.85 -15.19
N SER A 188 9.79 0.68 -13.90
CA SER A 188 10.27 1.59 -12.87
C SER A 188 10.78 0.82 -11.66
N ILE A 189 11.69 1.46 -10.93
CA ILE A 189 12.20 0.96 -9.66
C ILE A 189 11.88 2.01 -8.60
N SER A 190 11.32 1.55 -7.49
CA SER A 190 11.09 2.37 -6.32
C SER A 190 11.61 1.71 -5.05
N TRP A 191 11.77 2.52 -4.02
CA TRP A 191 12.20 2.13 -2.69
C TRP A 191 11.20 2.62 -1.67
N ALA A 192 10.93 1.81 -0.65
CA ALA A 192 10.05 2.16 0.45
C ALA A 192 10.66 1.72 1.78
N TRP A 193 10.49 2.54 2.82
CA TRP A 193 10.99 2.27 4.15
C TRP A 193 9.84 2.14 5.12
N TYR A 194 9.68 0.96 5.70
CA TYR A 194 8.61 0.65 6.62
C TYR A 194 9.13 0.43 8.04
N VAL A 195 8.45 1.03 9.01
CA VAL A 195 8.80 1.01 10.42
C VAL A 195 7.69 0.33 11.21
N GLU A 196 8.09 -0.58 12.11
CA GLU A 196 7.15 -1.24 13.01
C GLU A 196 6.42 -0.22 13.90
N GLY A 197 5.10 -0.35 13.99
CA GLY A 197 4.22 0.54 14.76
C GLY A 197 3.98 1.91 14.12
N VAL A 198 4.60 2.21 12.97
CA VAL A 198 4.43 3.49 12.27
C VAL A 198 3.92 3.29 10.85
N GLY A 199 4.50 2.37 10.08
CA GLY A 199 4.19 2.19 8.67
C GLY A 199 5.24 2.79 7.74
N LEU A 200 4.81 3.26 6.56
CA LEU A 200 5.69 3.91 5.59
C LEU A 200 6.24 5.22 6.16
N VAL A 201 7.56 5.37 6.22
CA VAL A 201 8.21 6.62 6.68
C VAL A 201 8.90 7.38 5.56
N ARG A 202 9.30 6.68 4.50
CA ARG A 202 9.95 7.26 3.32
C ARG A 202 9.68 6.40 2.10
N SER A 203 9.58 7.01 0.93
CA SER A 203 9.65 6.32 -0.36
C SER A 203 10.38 7.16 -1.40
N GLU A 204 10.94 6.47 -2.40
CA GLU A 204 11.68 7.08 -3.49
C GLU A 204 11.33 6.41 -4.83
N ALA A 205 11.05 7.19 -5.85
CA ALA A 205 10.81 6.70 -7.21
C ALA A 205 11.15 7.77 -8.24
N GLU A 206 11.95 7.44 -9.25
CA GLU A 206 12.25 8.35 -10.38
C GLU A 206 12.74 9.76 -9.96
N GLY A 207 13.53 9.83 -8.89
CA GLY A 207 14.04 11.08 -8.32
C GLY A 207 13.05 11.82 -7.42
N SER A 208 11.79 11.39 -7.35
CA SER A 208 10.82 11.84 -6.36
C SER A 208 11.08 11.19 -5.01
N VAL A 209 10.96 11.97 -3.94
CA VAL A 209 11.13 11.52 -2.56
C VAL A 209 9.90 11.94 -1.77
N THR A 210 9.28 10.98 -1.08
CA THR A 210 8.18 11.22 -0.14
C THR A 210 8.65 10.87 1.27
N GLU A 211 8.41 11.75 2.24
CA GLU A 211 8.82 11.56 3.64
C GLU A 211 7.68 11.85 4.60
N LEU A 212 7.64 11.07 5.68
CA LEU A 212 6.69 11.25 6.77
C LEU A 212 7.06 12.49 7.60
N THR A 213 6.08 13.38 7.74
CA THR A 213 6.23 14.63 8.49
C THR A 213 5.53 14.59 9.84
N ALA A 214 4.41 13.87 9.94
CA ALA A 214 3.69 13.63 11.19
C ALA A 214 2.85 12.35 11.08
N TYR A 215 2.49 11.75 12.20
CA TYR A 215 1.58 10.61 12.25
C TYR A 215 0.84 10.54 13.60
N ASN A 216 -0.27 9.81 13.62
CA ASN A 216 -1.00 9.44 14.82
C ASN A 216 -1.41 7.97 14.70
N ILE A 217 -0.91 7.11 15.58
CA ILE A 217 -1.34 5.71 15.71
C ILE A 217 -1.90 5.53 17.13
N PRO A 218 -3.24 5.37 17.29
CA PRO A 218 -3.88 5.17 18.59
C PRO A 218 -3.47 3.87 19.32
#